data_AF-A0A947BKZ4-F1
#
_entry.id   AF-A0A947BKZ4-F1
#
_cell.length_a   1.000
_cell.length_b   1.000
_cell.length_c   1.000
_cell.angle_alpha   90.00
_cell.angle_beta   90.00
_cell.angle_gamma   90.00
#
_symmetry.space_group_name_H-M   'P 1'
#
loop_
_entity.id
_entity.type
_entity.pdbx_description
1 polymer ?
#
loop_
_entity_poly.entity_id
_entity_poly.type
_entity_poly.pdbx_seq_one_letter_code
_entity_poly.pdbx_strand_id
1 'polypeptide(L)'
;MSSATLFSIIESPLHPDFSEVYKRSGIQEVKLRSTRKAISELKKQTPDYVVAEFFYGYGNNYAGVNISNLDVFLYSLQRYAPQARVIV
;
A
#
# COMPACT_ATOMS: atom_id res chain seq x y z
N MET A 1 -3.77 -23.09 -7.95
CA MET A 1 -4.47 -21.97 -7.29
C MET A 1 -3.58 -20.75 -7.44
N SER A 2 -4.10 -19.65 -8.00
CA SER A 2 -3.30 -18.42 -8.10
C SER A 2 -3.11 -17.85 -6.69
N SER A 3 -1.86 -17.59 -6.30
CA SER A 3 -1.53 -16.90 -5.05
C SER A 3 -2.07 -15.47 -5.14
N ALA A 4 -2.80 -15.00 -4.14
CA ALA A 4 -3.24 -13.61 -4.09
C ALA A 4 -2.02 -12.68 -3.93
N THR A 5 -2.02 -11.52 -4.58
CA THR A 5 -0.93 -10.55 -4.50
C THR A 5 -1.26 -9.46 -3.49
N LEU A 6 -0.32 -9.18 -2.57
CA LEU A 6 -0.44 -8.14 -1.55
C LEU A 6 0.68 -7.12 -1.73
N PHE A 7 0.32 -5.85 -1.81
CA PHE A 7 1.28 -4.74 -1.77
C PHE A 7 1.44 -4.26 -0.33
N SER A 8 2.65 -4.40 0.23
CA SER A 8 3.03 -3.78 1.50
C SER A 8 3.74 -2.46 1.21
N ILE A 9 3.08 -1.33 1.45
CA ILE A 9 3.66 0.00 1.29
C ILE A 9 4.33 0.40 2.62
N ILE A 10 5.66 0.37 2.62
CA ILE A 10 6.50 0.56 3.81
C ILE A 10 7.13 1.95 3.73
N GLU A 11 6.56 2.92 4.45
CA GLU A 11 7.05 4.30 4.53
C GLU A 11 7.83 4.57 5.82
N SER A 12 7.79 3.66 6.79
CA SER A 12 8.48 3.80 8.08
C SER A 12 9.21 2.53 8.52
N PRO A 13 10.21 2.64 9.40
CA PRO A 13 10.82 1.49 10.08
C PRO A 13 9.88 0.79 11.07
N LEU A 14 8.77 1.42 11.46
CA LEU A 14 7.80 0.89 12.42
C LEU A 14 6.74 0.01 11.75
N HIS A 15 6.78 -0.10 10.42
CA HIS A 15 5.87 -0.95 9.66
C HIS A 15 5.91 -2.39 10.21
N PRO A 16 4.78 -2.93 10.69
CA PRO A 16 4.76 -4.27 11.24
C PRO A 16 5.07 -5.31 10.15
N ASP A 17 5.97 -6.23 10.45
CA ASP A 17 6.31 -7.30 9.52
C ASP A 17 5.36 -8.51 9.70
N PHE A 18 4.44 -8.65 8.75
CA PHE A 18 3.51 -9.78 8.66
C PHE A 18 3.86 -10.80 7.57
N SER A 19 5.09 -10.78 7.04
CA SER A 19 5.51 -11.64 5.91
C SER A 19 5.19 -13.12 6.13
N GLU A 20 5.43 -13.62 7.36
CA GLU A 20 5.17 -15.00 7.73
C GLU A 20 3.68 -15.35 7.72
N VAL A 21 2.82 -14.41 8.11
CA VAL A 21 1.36 -14.59 8.08
C VAL A 21 0.87 -14.66 6.64
N TYR A 22 1.35 -13.77 5.77
CA TYR A 22 1.01 -13.76 4.35
C TYR A 22 1.46 -15.04 3.66
N LYS A 23 2.70 -15.47 3.90
CA LYS A 23 3.24 -16.71 3.34
C LYS A 23 2.44 -17.94 3.75
N ARG A 24 2.09 -18.07 5.04
CA ARG A 24 1.23 -19.17 5.54
C ARG A 24 -0.17 -19.16 4.94
N SER A 25 -0.65 -17.98 4.54
CA SER A 25 -1.95 -17.79 3.91
C SER A 25 -1.92 -17.97 2.39
N GLY A 26 -0.76 -18.30 1.80
CA GLY A 26 -0.62 -18.41 0.34
C GLY A 26 -0.78 -17.06 -0.38
N ILE A 27 -0.36 -15.97 0.27
CA ILE A 27 -0.34 -14.61 -0.28
C ILE A 27 1.10 -14.27 -0.68
N GLN A 28 1.26 -13.74 -1.89
CA GLN A 28 2.52 -13.23 -2.41
C GLN A 28 2.65 -11.76 -2.03
N GLU A 29 3.56 -11.47 -1.10
CA GLU A 29 3.84 -10.10 -0.68
C GLU A 29 4.83 -9.41 -1.63
N VAL A 30 4.53 -8.17 -1.98
CA VAL A 30 5.38 -7.24 -2.73
C VAL A 30 5.68 -6.04 -1.84
N LYS A 31 6.89 -5.99 -1.29
CA LYS A 31 7.33 -4.91 -0.39
C LYS A 31 7.77 -3.68 -1.18
N LEU A 32 7.08 -2.57 -0.96
CA LEU A 32 7.24 -1.31 -1.68
C LEU A 32 7.67 -0.21 -0.71
N ARG A 33 8.95 0.17 -0.76
CA ARG A 33 9.57 1.13 0.19
C ARG A 33 9.21 2.61 -0.05
N SER A 34 8.21 2.88 -0.88
CA SER A 34 7.61 4.21 -1.04
C SER A 34 6.37 4.13 -1.91
N THR A 35 5.48 5.09 -1.74
CA THR A 35 4.28 5.31 -2.54
C THR A 35 4.62 5.47 -4.02
N ARG A 36 5.73 6.14 -4.36
CA ARG A 36 6.18 6.31 -5.76
C ARG A 36 6.52 4.96 -6.40
N LYS A 37 7.18 4.07 -5.65
CA LYS A 37 7.44 2.69 -6.10
C LYS A 37 6.13 1.92 -6.20
N ALA A 38 5.21 2.10 -5.26
CA ALA A 38 3.90 1.46 -5.29
C ALA A 38 3.09 1.85 -6.53
N ILE A 39 3.03 3.13 -6.91
CA ILE A 39 2.36 3.57 -8.15
C ILE A 39 3.06 3.01 -9.39
N SER A 40 4.39 2.96 -9.39
CA SER A 40 5.15 2.36 -10.50
C SER A 40 4.87 0.87 -10.66
N GLU A 41 4.68 0.16 -9.55
CA GLU A 41 4.39 -1.27 -9.54
C GLU A 41 2.93 -1.59 -9.86
N LEU A 42 2.01 -0.75 -9.37
CA LEU A 42 0.58 -0.82 -9.67
C LEU A 42 0.28 -0.73 -11.17
N LYS A 43 1.14 -0.03 -11.93
CA LYS A 43 1.06 0.04 -13.40
C LYS A 43 1.49 -1.25 -14.10
N LYS A 44 2.21 -2.14 -13.41
CA LYS A 44 2.75 -3.41 -13.97
C LYS A 44 1.92 -4.61 -13.55
N GLN A 45 1.45 -4.63 -12.30
CA GLN A 45 0.65 -5.72 -11.75
C GLN A 45 -0.45 -5.19 -10.83
N THR A 46 -1.58 -5.88 -10.83
CA THR A 46 -2.76 -5.53 -10.04
C THR A 46 -2.76 -6.31 -8.72
N PRO A 47 -2.70 -5.65 -7.56
CA PRO A 47 -2.80 -6.34 -6.28
C PRO A 47 -4.26 -6.74 -5.95
N ASP A 48 -4.42 -7.81 -5.18
CA ASP A 48 -5.67 -8.16 -4.52
C ASP A 48 -5.83 -7.42 -3.18
N TYR A 49 -4.70 -7.16 -2.51
CA TYR A 49 -4.63 -6.48 -1.21
C TYR A 49 -3.60 -5.35 -1.22
N VAL A 50 -3.89 -4.27 -0.53
CA VAL A 50 -2.94 -3.21 -0.19
C VAL A 50 -2.91 -3.04 1.31
N VAL A 51 -1.72 -3.11 1.89
CA VAL A 51 -1.44 -2.78 3.29
C VAL A 51 -0.50 -1.59 3.31
N ALA A 52 -0.90 -0.51 3.96
CA ALA A 52 -0.12 0.71 4.07
C ALA A 52 -0.20 1.25 5.50
N GLU A 53 0.67 2.20 5.83
CA GLU A 53 0.57 2.98 7.06
C GLU A 53 0.13 4.40 6.74
N PHE A 54 -0.73 4.96 7.59
CA PHE A 54 -1.06 6.37 7.55
C PHE A 54 -0.57 7.08 8.81
N PHE A 55 0.40 7.97 8.63
CA PHE A 55 0.92 8.81 9.70
C PHE A 55 0.23 10.17 9.69
N TYR A 56 -0.68 10.37 10.64
CA TYR A 56 -1.27 11.68 10.87
C TYR A 56 -0.30 12.55 11.69
N GLY A 57 0.29 13.56 11.06
CA GLY A 57 1.16 14.51 11.75
C GLY A 57 0.38 15.75 12.21
N TYR A 58 0.26 15.95 13.52
CA TYR A 58 -0.23 17.23 14.06
C TYR A 58 0.76 18.35 13.73
N GLY A 59 0.27 19.43 13.10
CA GLY A 59 1.10 20.58 12.72
C GLY A 59 1.91 20.41 11.43
N ASN A 60 1.75 19.29 10.71
CA ASN A 60 2.16 19.22 9.32
C ASN A 60 1.06 19.81 8.42
N ASN A 61 1.41 20.17 7.18
CA ASN A 61 0.48 20.79 6.25
C ASN A 61 -0.74 19.90 5.89
N TYR A 62 -0.83 18.62 6.29
CA TYR A 62 -1.99 17.77 6.02
C TYR A 62 -3.24 18.22 6.79
N ALA A 63 -3.07 18.82 7.96
CA ALA A 63 -4.18 19.38 8.75
C ALA A 63 -4.79 20.66 8.14
N GLY A 64 -4.22 21.20 7.05
CA GLY A 64 -4.69 22.45 6.45
C GLY A 64 -4.66 22.56 4.91
N VAL A 65 -3.68 21.98 4.20
CA VAL A 65 -3.47 22.28 2.76
C VAL A 65 -2.89 21.12 1.91
N ASN A 66 -2.12 20.18 2.49
CA ASN A 66 -1.40 19.14 1.73
C ASN A 66 -2.18 17.82 1.63
N ILE A 67 -2.01 17.14 0.49
CA ILE A 67 -2.48 15.77 0.22
C ILE A 67 -1.35 14.78 0.59
N SER A 68 -1.70 13.64 1.19
CA SER A 68 -0.72 12.62 1.58
C SER A 68 -0.32 11.80 0.35
N ASN A 69 0.88 11.25 0.38
CA ASN A 69 1.30 10.33 -0.68
C ASN A 69 0.35 9.13 -0.79
N LEU A 70 -0.19 8.67 0.33
CA LEU A 70 -1.16 7.58 0.36
C LEU A 70 -2.44 7.94 -0.41
N ASP A 71 -2.96 9.15 -0.28
CA ASP A 71 -4.15 9.59 -1.04
C ASP A 71 -3.90 9.54 -2.56
N VAL A 72 -2.71 9.96 -3.00
CA VAL A 72 -2.31 9.91 -4.41
C VAL A 72 -2.25 8.46 -4.91
N PHE A 73 -1.77 7.54 -4.07
CA PHE A 73 -1.81 6.12 -4.38
C PHE A 73 -3.24 5.58 -4.43
N LEU A 74 -4.09 5.89 -3.46
CA LEU A 74 -5.48 5.43 -3.41
C LEU A 74 -6.31 5.95 -4.60
N TYR A 75 -6.07 7.19 -5.02
CA TYR A 75 -6.65 7.72 -6.25
C TYR A 75 -6.20 6.91 -7.48
N SER A 76 -4.91 6.58 -7.56
CA SER A 76 -4.37 5.75 -8.65
C SER A 76 -4.92 4.32 -8.59
N LEU A 77 -5.11 3.75 -7.40
CA LEU A 77 -5.61 2.39 -7.16
C LEU A 77 -6.98 2.18 -7.80
N GLN A 78 -7.87 3.16 -7.71
CA GLN A 78 -9.21 3.10 -8.33
C GLN A 78 -9.14 2.86 -9.84
N ARG A 79 -8.13 3.40 -10.53
CA ARG A 79 -7.95 3.20 -11.97
C ARG A 79 -7.41 1.81 -12.30
N TYR A 80 -6.42 1.33 -11.55
CA TYR A 80 -5.64 0.14 -11.93
C TYR A 80 -6.12 -1.14 -11.26
N ALA A 81 -6.59 -1.08 -10.02
CA ALA A 81 -7.06 -2.23 -9.26
C ALA A 81 -8.25 -1.83 -8.37
N PRO A 82 -9.41 -1.48 -8.95
CA PRO A 82 -10.58 -1.03 -8.19
C PRO A 82 -11.16 -2.09 -7.24
N GLN A 83 -10.81 -3.35 -7.43
CA GLN A 83 -11.24 -4.47 -6.59
C GLN A 83 -10.26 -4.79 -5.45
N ALA A 84 -9.11 -4.11 -5.40
CA ALA A 84 -8.11 -4.33 -4.36
C ALA A 84 -8.69 -3.94 -2.99
N ARG A 85 -8.53 -4.82 -2.01
CA ARG A 85 -8.92 -4.57 -0.62
C ARG A 85 -7.82 -3.79 0.10
N VAL A 86 -8.18 -2.73 0.79
CA VAL A 86 -7.22 -1.81 1.42
C VAL A 86 -7.28 -1.90 2.94
N ILE A 87 -6.11 -1.97 3.57
CA ILE A 87 -5.90 -1.94 5.02
C ILE A 87 -4.88 -0.82 5.31
N VAL A 88 -5.24 0.11 6.20
CA VAL A 88 -4.44 1.29 6.58
C VAL A 88 -4.35 1.39 8.11
#